data_AF-A0A7H9AND4-F1
#
_entry.id   AF-A0A7H9AND4-F1
#
_cell.length_a   1.000
_cell.length_b   1.000
_cell.length_c   1.000
_cell.angle_alpha   90.00
_cell.angle_beta   90.00
_cell.angle_gamma   90.00
#
_symmetry.space_group_name_H-M   'P 1'
#
loop_
_entity.id
_entity.type
_entity.pdbx_description
1 polymer ?
#
loop_
_entity_poly.entity_id
_entity_poly.type
_entity_poly.pdbx_seq_one_letter_code
_entity_poly.pdbx_strand_id
1 'polypeptide(L)'
;MHKIVVLWIFIFVLVSCKKESKDIVQEDNTDSGLVTAKWKKKTSLNAEAQALVEDWVEFNALETSFDALYTVENIEDLTLVLEDLIQKQKQLQDADYPEAFDKPQVKSRQKVLKTFILKAKGNLEYQLDIDEVVPELIYAHNAFLNQFNVLVNNKLPDEILEDEKN
;
A
#
# COMPACT_ATOMS: atom_id res chain seq x y z
N MET A 1 -8.00 -40.47 -39.57
CA MET A 1 -8.15 -40.12 -38.14
C MET A 1 -7.55 -38.75 -37.76
N HIS A 2 -6.50 -38.23 -38.40
CA HIS A 2 -5.98 -36.87 -38.11
C HIS A 2 -6.89 -35.70 -38.54
N LYS A 3 -7.67 -35.84 -39.61
CA LYS A 3 -8.55 -34.77 -40.12
C LYS A 3 -9.73 -34.43 -39.20
N ILE A 4 -10.17 -35.40 -38.39
CA ILE A 4 -11.27 -35.22 -37.43
C ILE A 4 -10.75 -34.55 -36.16
N VAL A 5 -9.53 -34.89 -35.71
CA VAL A 5 -8.90 -34.29 -34.52
C VAL A 5 -8.64 -32.79 -34.71
N VAL A 6 -8.22 -32.37 -35.91
CA VAL A 6 -8.01 -30.94 -36.22
C VAL A 6 -9.33 -30.15 -36.19
N LEU A 7 -10.44 -30.77 -36.59
CA LEU A 7 -11.76 -30.14 -36.61
C LEU A 7 -12.33 -29.92 -35.19
N TRP A 8 -11.96 -30.78 -34.24
CA TRP A 8 -12.34 -30.64 -32.82
C TRP A 8 -11.56 -29.56 -32.09
N ILE A 9 -10.29 -29.33 -32.44
CA ILE A 9 -9.46 -28.26 -31.86
C ILE A 9 -10.00 -26.87 -32.27
N PHE A 10 -10.54 -26.73 -33.48
CA PHE A 10 -11.08 -25.46 -33.97
C PHE A 10 -12.39 -25.05 -33.27
N ILE A 11 -13.20 -26.02 -32.82
CA ILE A 11 -14.48 -25.77 -32.13
C ILE A 11 -14.26 -25.27 -30.69
N PHE A 12 -13.21 -25.70 -30.00
CA PHE A 12 -12.91 -25.25 -28.64
C PHE A 12 -12.50 -23.77 -28.55
N VAL A 13 -11.95 -23.20 -29.63
CA VAL A 13 -11.55 -21.78 -29.65
C VAL A 13 -12.76 -20.84 -29.69
N LEU A 14 -13.91 -21.29 -30.22
CA LEU A 14 -15.11 -20.46 -30.36
C LEU A 14 -16.01 -20.43 -29.11
N VAL A 15 -15.75 -21.26 -28.10
CA VAL A 15 -16.58 -21.35 -26.88
C VAL A 15 -15.97 -20.57 -25.69
N SER A 16 -14.75 -20.02 -25.84
CA SER A 16 -14.04 -19.34 -24.74
C SER A 16 -14.45 -17.89 -24.47
N CYS A 17 -15.60 -17.42 -24.96
CA CYS A 17 -16.11 -16.08 -24.67
C CYS A 17 -17.61 -16.09 -24.37
N LYS A 18 -17.99 -16.66 -23.23
CA LYS A 18 -19.15 -16.19 -22.47
C LYS A 18 -18.64 -15.27 -21.38
N LYS A 19 -18.50 -13.99 -21.72
CA LYS A 19 -18.46 -12.92 -20.71
C LYS A 19 -19.93 -12.67 -20.37
N GLU A 20 -20.38 -13.19 -19.23
CA GLU A 20 -21.56 -12.62 -18.58
C GLU A 20 -21.21 -11.17 -18.24
N SER A 21 -21.64 -10.23 -19.08
CA SER A 21 -21.82 -8.86 -18.65
C SER A 21 -22.99 -8.89 -17.67
N LYS A 22 -22.68 -9.05 -16.39
CA LYS A 22 -23.54 -8.49 -15.36
C LYS A 22 -23.55 -6.99 -15.64
N ASP A 23 -24.63 -6.51 -16.26
CA ASP A 23 -25.03 -5.13 -16.13
C ASP A 23 -25.19 -4.89 -14.63
N ILE A 24 -24.13 -4.38 -14.00
CA ILE A 24 -24.25 -3.75 -12.71
C ILE A 24 -24.88 -2.39 -13.05
N VAL A 25 -26.20 -2.37 -13.07
CA VAL A 25 -26.93 -1.14 -12.75
C VAL A 25 -26.56 -0.86 -11.30
N GLN A 26 -25.48 -0.10 -11.11
CA GLN A 26 -25.12 0.44 -9.81
C GLN A 26 -26.07 1.61 -9.61
N GLU A 27 -27.11 1.33 -8.84
CA GLU A 27 -27.98 2.32 -8.24
C GLU A 27 -27.09 3.38 -7.59
N ASP A 28 -27.25 4.61 -8.08
CA ASP A 28 -26.56 5.82 -7.65
C ASP A 28 -26.92 6.07 -6.17
N ASN A 29 -26.21 5.39 -5.28
CA ASN A 29 -26.19 5.68 -3.85
C ASN A 29 -24.96 6.54 -3.58
N THR A 30 -25.01 7.76 -4.13
CA THR A 30 -24.31 8.88 -3.53
C THR A 30 -24.86 9.06 -2.11
N ASP A 31 -23.96 9.03 -1.13
CA ASP A 31 -24.19 9.20 0.32
C ASP A 31 -24.35 7.92 1.17
N SER A 32 -23.44 6.95 0.99
CA SER A 32 -23.04 6.07 2.10
C SER A 32 -21.65 6.51 2.57
N GLY A 33 -21.60 7.27 3.66
CA GLY A 33 -20.35 7.73 4.27
C GLY A 33 -19.35 6.58 4.51
N LEU A 34 -18.06 6.90 4.44
CA LEU A 34 -16.96 5.94 4.57
C LEU A 34 -17.02 5.20 5.92
N VAL A 35 -16.91 3.87 5.91
CA VAL A 35 -16.91 3.08 7.14
C VAL A 35 -15.51 3.06 7.76
N THR A 36 -15.21 4.09 8.57
CA THR A 36 -13.91 4.23 9.25
C THR A 36 -13.75 3.37 10.50
N ALA A 37 -14.82 2.71 10.97
CA ALA A 37 -14.81 1.91 12.20
C ALA A 37 -13.77 0.78 12.22
N LYS A 38 -13.38 0.26 11.06
CA LYS A 38 -12.37 -0.81 10.92
C LYS A 38 -10.92 -0.28 10.91
N TRP A 39 -10.74 1.04 10.84
CA TRP A 39 -9.43 1.63 10.65
C TRP A 39 -8.62 1.53 11.94
N LYS A 40 -7.47 0.86 11.84
CA LYS A 40 -6.53 0.79 12.95
C LYS A 40 -5.90 2.15 13.17
N LYS A 41 -5.46 2.41 14.40
CA LYS A 41 -4.66 3.61 14.69
C LYS A 41 -3.31 3.54 13.97
N LYS A 42 -2.82 4.71 13.58
CA LYS A 42 -1.46 4.90 13.07
C LYS A 42 -0.43 4.46 14.12
N THR A 43 0.58 3.70 13.69
CA THR A 43 1.73 3.32 14.52
C THR A 43 2.60 4.55 14.82
N SER A 44 3.04 4.71 16.06
CA SER A 44 4.00 5.76 16.42
C SER A 44 5.44 5.27 16.27
N LEU A 45 6.34 6.19 15.90
CA LEU A 45 7.78 5.96 15.97
C LEU A 45 8.26 6.08 17.43
N ASN A 46 9.25 5.27 17.80
CA ASN A 46 9.95 5.43 19.07
C ASN A 46 10.89 6.66 18.99
N ALA A 47 11.43 7.10 20.13
CA ALA A 47 12.23 8.32 20.20
C ALA A 47 13.49 8.27 19.30
N GLU A 48 14.14 7.12 19.19
CA GLU A 48 15.35 6.95 18.37
C GLU A 48 15.02 7.00 16.87
N ALA A 49 13.96 6.31 16.44
CA ALA A 49 13.48 6.36 15.07
C ALA A 49 12.95 7.75 14.70
N GLN A 50 12.26 8.42 15.62
CA GLN A 50 11.73 9.77 15.41
C GLN A 50 12.86 10.79 15.16
N ALA A 51 13.94 10.74 15.94
CA ALA A 51 15.08 11.62 15.76
C ALA A 51 15.76 11.45 14.39
N LEU A 52 15.77 10.22 13.86
CA LEU A 52 16.39 9.91 12.56
C LEU A 52 15.55 10.36 11.35
N VAL A 53 14.25 10.60 11.53
CA VAL A 53 13.35 11.05 10.45
C VAL A 53 12.97 12.53 10.56
N GLU A 54 13.41 13.22 11.63
CA GLU A 54 13.00 14.61 11.92
C GLU A 54 13.28 15.55 10.75
N ASP A 55 14.47 15.47 10.16
CA ASP A 55 14.87 16.31 9.01
C ASP A 55 14.54 15.69 7.65
N TRP A 56 13.90 14.51 7.62
CA TRP A 56 13.58 13.82 6.36
C TRP A 56 12.29 14.37 5.75
N VAL A 57 12.44 15.44 4.98
CA VAL A 57 11.33 16.23 4.43
C VAL A 57 10.31 15.39 3.65
N GLU A 58 10.76 14.48 2.78
CA GLU A 58 9.86 13.67 1.94
C GLU A 58 9.09 12.65 2.76
N PHE A 59 9.70 12.11 3.82
CA PHE A 59 9.01 11.21 4.74
C PHE A 59 7.94 11.98 5.52
N ASN A 60 8.29 13.13 6.09
CA ASN A 60 7.35 13.96 6.84
C ASN A 60 6.18 14.47 5.96
N ALA A 61 6.46 14.76 4.69
CA ALA A 61 5.43 15.10 3.71
C ALA A 61 4.47 13.93 3.47
N LEU A 62 4.98 12.71 3.27
CA LEU A 62 4.15 11.52 3.15
C LEU A 62 3.30 11.29 4.42
N GLU A 63 3.90 11.44 5.60
CA GLU A 63 3.20 11.24 6.87
C GLU A 63 2.08 12.26 7.08
N THR A 64 2.29 13.51 6.67
CA THR A 64 1.26 14.56 6.73
C THR A 64 0.08 14.22 5.83
N SER A 65 0.33 13.79 4.59
CA SER A 65 -0.71 13.31 3.67
C SER A 65 -1.41 12.07 4.20
N PHE A 66 -0.68 11.19 4.89
CA PHE A 66 -1.25 10.00 5.51
C PHE A 66 -2.15 10.35 6.70
N ASP A 67 -1.81 11.37 7.49
CA ASP A 67 -2.66 11.82 8.60
C ASP A 67 -3.98 12.42 8.11
N ALA A 68 -3.97 13.09 6.95
CA ALA A 68 -5.18 13.57 6.28
C ALA A 68 -6.15 12.44 5.89
N LEU A 69 -5.67 11.20 5.76
CA LEU A 69 -6.55 10.03 5.55
C LEU A 69 -7.58 9.91 6.67
N TYR A 70 -7.23 10.22 7.92
CA TYR A 70 -8.14 10.12 9.07
C TYR A 70 -9.14 11.27 9.18
N THR A 71 -9.06 12.27 8.30
CA THR A 71 -9.97 13.42 8.28
C THR A 71 -10.94 13.39 7.10
N VAL A 72 -10.90 12.36 6.26
CA VAL A 72 -11.80 12.24 5.10
C VAL A 72 -13.23 11.94 5.55
N GLU A 73 -14.20 12.62 4.95
CA GLU A 73 -15.63 12.42 5.25
C GLU A 73 -16.38 11.74 4.10
N ASN A 74 -15.87 11.88 2.88
CA ASN A 74 -16.49 11.39 1.65
C ASN A 74 -15.45 10.83 0.65
N ILE A 75 -15.95 10.35 -0.49
CA ILE A 75 -15.14 9.71 -1.53
C ILE A 75 -14.27 10.72 -2.27
N GLU A 76 -14.76 11.94 -2.46
CA GLU A 76 -14.02 13.02 -3.12
C GLU A 76 -12.78 13.40 -2.29
N ASP A 77 -12.93 13.60 -0.98
CA ASP A 77 -11.83 13.86 -0.05
C ASP A 77 -10.81 12.72 -0.06
N LEU A 78 -11.30 11.47 -0.01
CA LEU A 78 -10.45 10.30 -0.05
C LEU A 78 -9.68 10.19 -1.38
N THR A 79 -10.30 10.56 -2.49
CA THR A 79 -9.65 10.62 -3.80
C THR A 79 -8.48 11.60 -3.76
N LEU A 80 -8.72 12.83 -3.28
CA LEU A 80 -7.67 13.87 -3.18
C LEU A 80 -6.52 13.44 -2.28
N VAL A 81 -6.81 12.84 -1.11
CA VAL A 81 -5.79 12.31 -0.20
C VAL A 81 -4.97 11.21 -0.86
N LEU A 82 -5.60 10.28 -1.59
CA LEU A 82 -4.88 9.21 -2.28
C LEU A 82 -4.00 9.72 -3.41
N GLU A 83 -4.43 10.76 -4.13
CA GLU A 83 -3.59 11.40 -5.16
C GLU A 83 -2.35 12.04 -4.57
N ASP A 84 -2.49 12.76 -3.45
CA ASP A 84 -1.37 13.35 -2.75
C ASP A 84 -0.44 12.26 -2.19
N LEU A 85 -0.99 11.20 -1.59
CA LEU A 85 -0.23 10.03 -1.13
C LEU A 85 0.59 9.37 -2.25
N ILE A 86 0.04 9.22 -3.45
CA ILE A 86 0.79 8.69 -4.61
C ILE A 86 1.97 9.60 -4.94
N GLN A 87 1.74 10.91 -4.97
CA GLN A 87 2.77 11.88 -5.30
C GLN A 87 3.87 11.90 -4.22
N LYS A 88 3.52 11.94 -2.94
CA LYS A 88 4.48 11.92 -1.82
C LYS A 88 5.23 10.59 -1.73
N GLN A 89 4.56 9.47 -1.97
CA GLN A 89 5.23 8.17 -1.99
C GLN A 89 6.28 8.13 -3.09
N LYS A 90 5.98 8.66 -4.28
CA LYS A 90 6.95 8.75 -5.37
C LYS A 90 8.14 9.63 -4.98
N GLN A 91 7.90 10.81 -4.40
CA GLN A 91 8.95 11.69 -3.92
C GLN A 91 9.84 11.01 -2.88
N LEU A 92 9.27 10.33 -1.89
CA LEU A 92 10.02 9.56 -0.90
C LEU A 92 10.83 8.41 -1.53
N GLN A 93 10.31 7.77 -2.57
CA GLN A 93 11.01 6.69 -3.27
C GLN A 93 12.27 7.20 -4.00
N ASP A 94 12.20 8.42 -4.53
CA ASP A 94 13.27 9.06 -5.30
C ASP A 94 14.24 9.87 -4.41
N ALA A 95 13.91 10.06 -3.13
CA ALA A 95 14.71 10.78 -2.14
C ALA A 95 15.91 9.97 -1.63
N ASP A 96 16.87 10.68 -1.06
CA ASP A 96 17.96 10.08 -0.28
C ASP A 96 17.43 9.65 1.10
N TYR A 97 17.77 8.43 1.49
CA TYR A 97 17.33 7.83 2.74
C TYR A 97 18.37 8.11 3.83
N PRO A 98 17.96 8.39 5.08
CA PRO A 98 18.88 8.34 6.21
C PRO A 98 19.61 6.99 6.23
N GLU A 99 20.92 6.97 6.49
CA GLU A 99 21.75 5.76 6.39
C GLU A 99 21.20 4.57 7.21
N ALA A 100 20.63 4.87 8.39
CA ALA A 100 19.98 3.89 9.25
C ALA A 100 18.78 3.18 8.58
N PHE A 101 18.09 3.88 7.66
CA PHE A 101 16.89 3.41 6.97
C PHE A 101 17.10 3.12 5.49
N ASP A 102 18.28 3.40 4.92
CA ASP A 102 18.66 2.98 3.58
C ASP A 102 18.96 1.46 3.54
N LYS A 103 17.93 0.66 3.82
CA LYS A 103 18.01 -0.81 3.92
C LYS A 103 16.97 -1.46 3.01
N PRO A 104 17.28 -2.61 2.38
CA PRO A 104 16.33 -3.31 1.50
C PRO A 104 14.97 -3.60 2.17
N GLN A 105 14.96 -3.92 3.47
CA GLN A 105 13.74 -4.18 4.22
C GLN A 105 12.81 -2.96 4.34
N VAL A 106 13.37 -1.74 4.47
CA VAL A 106 12.58 -0.49 4.47
C VAL A 106 11.97 -0.26 3.10
N LYS A 107 12.80 -0.29 2.05
CA LYS A 107 12.36 -0.07 0.65
C LYS A 107 11.32 -1.11 0.22
N SER A 108 11.47 -2.35 0.66
CA SER A 108 10.49 -3.41 0.43
C SER A 108 9.12 -3.07 1.05
N ARG A 109 9.08 -2.63 2.32
CA ARG A 109 7.84 -2.20 2.98
C ARG A 109 7.23 -0.96 2.33
N GLN A 110 8.06 0.00 1.91
CA GLN A 110 7.59 1.17 1.17
C GLN A 110 6.92 0.76 -0.16
N LYS A 111 7.44 -0.24 -0.87
CA LYS A 111 6.84 -0.77 -2.10
C LYS A 111 5.50 -1.45 -1.85
N VAL A 112 5.36 -2.15 -0.73
CA VAL A 112 4.07 -2.71 -0.29
C VAL A 112 3.08 -1.58 -0.01
N LEU A 113 3.49 -0.55 0.74
CA LEU A 113 2.67 0.65 0.97
C LEU A 113 2.20 1.27 -0.35
N LYS A 114 3.12 1.54 -1.29
CA LYS A 114 2.80 2.02 -2.64
C LYS A 114 1.73 1.18 -3.33
N THR A 115 1.83 -0.14 -3.20
CA THR A 115 0.90 -1.08 -3.86
C THR A 115 -0.51 -0.89 -3.31
N PHE A 116 -0.68 -0.76 -2.00
CA PHE A 116 -1.99 -0.55 -1.40
C PHE A 116 -2.55 0.86 -1.63
N ILE A 117 -1.69 1.90 -1.72
CA ILE A 117 -2.12 3.24 -2.15
C ILE A 117 -2.74 3.15 -3.57
N LEU A 118 -2.04 2.50 -4.50
CA LEU A 118 -2.50 2.34 -5.88
C LEU A 118 -3.75 1.44 -5.97
N LYS A 119 -3.83 0.39 -5.15
CA LYS A 119 -5.00 -0.48 -5.06
C LYS A 119 -6.22 0.30 -4.59
N ALA A 120 -6.08 1.13 -3.55
CA ALA A 120 -7.17 1.98 -3.07
C ALA A 120 -7.64 2.97 -4.13
N LYS A 121 -6.72 3.66 -4.83
CA LYS A 121 -7.09 4.53 -5.96
C LYS A 121 -7.80 3.76 -7.07
N GLY A 122 -7.32 2.56 -7.42
CA GLY A 122 -7.95 1.70 -8.41
C GLY A 122 -9.37 1.31 -8.00
N ASN A 123 -9.59 0.94 -6.74
CA ASN A 123 -10.93 0.60 -6.26
C ASN A 123 -11.89 1.79 -6.35
N LEU A 124 -11.44 3.02 -6.04
CA LEU A 124 -12.25 4.22 -6.23
C LEU A 124 -12.62 4.46 -7.70
N GLU A 125 -11.63 4.40 -8.59
CA GLU A 125 -11.85 4.62 -10.04
C GLU A 125 -12.86 3.63 -10.64
N TYR A 126 -12.80 2.38 -10.19
CA TYR A 126 -13.68 1.32 -10.68
C TYR A 126 -14.94 1.11 -9.81
N GLN A 127 -15.22 2.02 -8.87
CA GLN A 127 -16.37 1.95 -7.96
C GLN A 127 -16.50 0.59 -7.23
N LEU A 128 -15.36 0.01 -6.89
CA LEU A 128 -15.24 -1.22 -6.11
C LEU A 128 -15.26 -0.91 -4.62
N ASP A 129 -15.45 -1.94 -3.81
CA ASP A 129 -15.49 -1.82 -2.35
C ASP A 129 -14.21 -1.18 -1.79
N ILE A 130 -14.41 -0.06 -1.09
CA ILE A 130 -13.38 0.77 -0.46
C ILE A 130 -13.18 0.39 1.02
N ASP A 131 -14.17 -0.25 1.65
CA ASP A 131 -14.18 -0.54 3.08
C ASP A 131 -13.16 -1.61 3.49
N GLU A 132 -12.72 -2.44 2.54
CA GLU A 132 -11.68 -3.45 2.77
C GLU A 132 -10.27 -2.94 2.44
N VAL A 133 -10.11 -2.10 1.42
CA VAL A 133 -8.79 -1.73 0.90
C VAL A 133 -8.11 -0.63 1.73
N VAL A 134 -8.87 0.31 2.32
CA VAL A 134 -8.26 1.34 3.20
C VAL A 134 -7.67 0.74 4.47
N PRO A 135 -8.33 -0.20 5.16
CA PRO A 135 -7.70 -0.94 6.26
C PRO A 135 -6.39 -1.66 5.87
N GLU A 136 -6.30 -2.21 4.65
CA GLU A 136 -5.06 -2.83 4.15
C GLU A 136 -3.95 -1.79 3.91
N LEU A 137 -4.30 -0.63 3.35
CA LEU A 137 -3.40 0.51 3.20
C LEU A 137 -2.85 0.96 4.56
N ILE A 138 -3.72 1.14 5.56
CA ILE A 138 -3.33 1.50 6.93
C ILE A 138 -2.42 0.44 7.54
N TYR A 139 -2.72 -0.84 7.33
CA TYR A 139 -1.87 -1.92 7.80
C TYR A 139 -0.46 -1.87 7.15
N ALA A 140 -0.39 -1.63 5.84
CA ALA A 140 0.87 -1.53 5.12
C ALA A 140 1.71 -0.32 5.59
N HIS A 141 1.07 0.82 5.83
CA HIS A 141 1.70 2.02 6.39
C HIS A 141 2.24 1.77 7.80
N ASN A 142 1.43 1.17 8.67
CA ASN A 142 1.84 0.80 10.02
C ASN A 142 3.01 -0.19 10.03
N ALA A 143 3.05 -1.14 9.09
CA ALA A 143 4.16 -2.06 8.94
C ALA A 143 5.43 -1.37 8.44
N PHE A 144 5.30 -0.33 7.61
CA PHE A 144 6.40 0.51 7.17
C PHE A 144 7.00 1.29 8.35
N LEU A 145 6.19 2.00 9.14
CA LEU A 145 6.66 2.71 10.34
C LEU A 145 7.29 1.78 11.38
N ASN A 146 6.68 0.62 11.61
CA ASN A 146 7.21 -0.36 12.56
C ASN A 146 8.59 -0.89 12.15
N GLN A 147 8.91 -0.91 10.86
CA GLN A 147 10.22 -1.36 10.38
C GLN A 147 11.35 -0.45 10.88
N PHE A 148 11.08 0.85 11.06
CA PHE A 148 12.04 1.80 11.65
C PHE A 148 12.27 1.50 13.12
N ASN A 149 11.20 1.29 13.88
CA ASN A 149 11.28 0.93 15.30
C ASN A 149 12.08 -0.36 15.52
N VAL A 150 11.86 -1.37 14.66
CA VAL A 150 12.62 -2.62 14.72
C VAL A 150 14.11 -2.37 14.43
N LEU A 151 14.43 -1.55 13.42
CA LEU A 151 15.80 -1.28 13.01
C LEU A 151 16.64 -0.62 14.11
N VAL A 152 16.09 0.37 14.80
CA VAL A 152 16.82 1.08 15.87
C VAL A 152 16.93 0.26 17.16
N ASN A 153 15.96 -0.63 17.41
CA ASN A 153 15.95 -1.47 18.61
C ASN A 153 16.79 -2.75 18.47
N ASN A 154 17.05 -3.22 17.26
CA ASN A 154 17.73 -4.49 17.02
C ASN A 154 19.25 -4.30 17.06
N LYS A 155 19.78 -4.09 18.27
CA LYS A 155 21.22 -4.09 18.56
C LYS A 155 21.65 -5.54 18.77
N LEU A 156 21.88 -6.28 17.68
CA LEU A 156 22.68 -7.51 17.79
C LEU A 156 24.05 -7.08 18.35
N PRO A 157 24.49 -7.62 19.50
CA PRO A 157 25.82 -7.33 20.02
C PRO A 157 26.85 -7.78 18.98
N ASP A 158 27.77 -6.89 18.61
CA ASP A 158 28.88 -7.20 17.71
C ASP A 158 29.69 -8.44 18.19
N GLU A 159 29.61 -8.75 19.49
CA GLU A 159 30.22 -9.92 20.13
C GLU A 159 29.83 -11.27 19.49
N ILE A 160 28.63 -11.41 18.91
CA ILE A 160 28.20 -12.69 18.29
C ILE A 160 28.89 -12.92 16.93
N LEU A 161 29.40 -11.87 16.28
CA LEU A 161 30.04 -11.96 14.97
C LEU A 161 31.54 -12.26 15.04
N GLU A 162 32.16 -12.17 16.23
CA GLU A 162 33.58 -12.46 16.42
C GLU A 162 33.87 -13.93 16.79
N ASP A 163 32.87 -14.66 17.30
CA ASP A 163 33.02 -16.07 17.71
C ASP A 163 33.04 -17.07 16.53
N GLU A 164 32.60 -16.67 15.32
CA GLU A 164 32.67 -17.55 14.14
C GLU A 164 34.03 -17.51 13.40
N LYS A 165 35.01 -16.76 13.91
CA LYS A 165 36.35 -16.62 13.30
C LYS A 165 37.48 -17.34 14.05
N ASN A 166 37.18 -18.15 15.07
CA ASN A 166 38.18 -18.95 15.81
C ASN A 166 38.00 -20.46 15.64
#